data_AF-A0A803TXQ6-F1
#
_entry.id   AF-A0A803TXQ6-F1
#
_cell.length_a   1.000
_cell.length_b   1.000
_cell.length_c   1.000
_cell.angle_alpha   90.00
_cell.angle_beta   90.00
_cell.angle_gamma   90.00
#
_symmetry.space_group_name_H-M   'P 1'
#
loop_
_entity.id
_entity.type
_entity.pdbx_description
1 polymer ?
#
loop_
_entity_poly.entity_id
_entity_poly.type
_entity_poly.pdbx_seq_one_letter_code
_entity_poly.pdbx_strand_id
1 'polypeptide(L)'
;MELRVLFNALVTRLLFVLHSLLAVWRVTEVKKEPKYWLLALINLLLCLETALTLKFNHGRGYKWFSPAIFIYLISIVPSLWFLELHPEIQFCSNKTDSIVQNNGNEDQHYNRTETSDNPLLEKALDLVNTLSAVCEPVWTLGLHQTFLLLLIIGRWLLPIGGEITRDQLSQLLLMFVGTAADLLEFTSETLEIENVRNNHVLVYAILAVWTWSMLQFPLDLAVQHVECGPSVSSKKVFRLLLCRHSADLWNIGISLFIQDGPFLVVRLILMGYFNVITQMLVFFTAKNILSVMLQLYRLAVLSLDFHASLQYQSNSRKGGVACCPCEPNNISLPPNNCDTDEKACASIPMEEAIPAECL
;
A
#
# COMPACT_ATOMS: atom_id res chain seq x y z
N MET A 1 -25.49 -9.47 -6.89
CA MET A 1 -24.04 -9.12 -6.88
C MET A 1 -23.85 -7.68 -6.40
N GLU A 2 -24.63 -6.74 -6.93
CA GLU A 2 -24.54 -5.30 -6.61
C GLU A 2 -24.80 -4.95 -5.13
N LEU A 3 -25.75 -5.61 -4.46
CA LEU A 3 -26.01 -5.34 -3.03
C LEU A 3 -24.81 -5.65 -2.12
N ARG A 4 -24.07 -6.73 -2.40
CA ARG A 4 -22.86 -7.10 -1.62
C ARG A 4 -21.73 -6.11 -1.84
N VAL A 5 -21.58 -5.63 -3.07
CA VAL A 5 -20.60 -4.60 -3.46
C VAL A 5 -20.89 -3.29 -2.74
N LEU A 6 -22.16 -2.85 -2.73
CA LEU A 6 -22.60 -1.64 -2.03
C LEU A 6 -22.47 -1.80 -0.51
N PHE A 7 -22.85 -2.94 0.04
CA PHE A 7 -22.71 -3.22 1.47
C PHE A 7 -21.25 -3.16 1.93
N ASN A 8 -20.34 -3.87 1.24
CA ASN A 8 -18.92 -3.82 1.57
C ASN A 8 -18.35 -2.40 1.43
N ALA A 9 -18.72 -1.69 0.36
CA ALA A 9 -18.30 -0.31 0.13
C ALA A 9 -18.75 0.66 1.25
N LEU A 10 -19.97 0.47 1.78
CA LEU A 10 -20.52 1.26 2.87
C LEU A 10 -19.85 0.90 4.21
N VAL A 11 -19.73 -0.40 4.51
CA VAL A 11 -19.14 -0.90 5.75
C VAL A 11 -17.69 -0.43 5.90
N THR A 12 -16.87 -0.53 4.85
CA THR A 12 -15.48 -0.06 4.91
C THR A 12 -15.39 1.42 5.23
N ARG A 13 -16.24 2.25 4.61
CA ARG A 13 -16.24 3.70 4.85
C ARG A 13 -16.73 4.04 6.26
N LEU A 14 -17.74 3.32 6.75
CA LEU A 14 -18.19 3.44 8.13
C LEU A 14 -17.06 3.10 9.11
N LEU A 15 -16.31 2.01 8.87
CA LEU A 15 -15.15 1.63 9.69
C LEU A 15 -14.08 2.74 9.70
N PHE A 16 -13.77 3.33 8.55
CA PHE A 16 -12.82 4.44 8.45
C PHE A 16 -13.28 5.69 9.23
N VAL A 17 -14.56 6.07 9.10
CA VAL A 17 -15.13 7.19 9.87
C VAL A 17 -15.07 6.91 11.36
N LEU A 18 -15.52 5.72 11.80
CA LEU A 18 -15.54 5.36 13.21
C LEU A 18 -14.13 5.36 13.82
N HIS A 19 -13.16 4.78 13.13
CA HIS A 19 -11.78 4.74 13.60
C HIS A 19 -11.12 6.12 13.62
N SER A 20 -11.36 6.95 12.60
CA SER A 20 -10.88 8.33 12.60
C SER A 20 -11.51 9.17 13.71
N LEU A 21 -12.82 9.02 13.97
CA LEU A 21 -13.48 9.69 15.10
C LEU A 21 -12.95 9.22 16.45
N LEU A 22 -12.67 7.93 16.61
CA LEU A 22 -12.04 7.38 17.82
C LEU A 22 -10.66 8.02 18.06
N ALA A 23 -9.86 8.17 16.99
CA ALA A 23 -8.56 8.83 17.07
C ALA A 23 -8.68 10.32 17.45
N VAL A 24 -9.63 11.05 16.86
CA VAL A 24 -9.88 12.47 17.20
C VAL A 24 -10.35 12.61 18.66
N TRP A 25 -11.29 11.76 19.09
CA TRP A 25 -11.73 11.74 20.48
C TRP A 25 -10.54 11.53 21.43
N ARG A 26 -9.68 10.55 21.14
CA ARG A 26 -8.49 10.31 21.97
C ARG A 26 -7.57 11.53 22.03
N VAL A 27 -7.30 12.19 20.90
CA VAL A 27 -6.50 13.43 20.87
C VAL A 27 -7.11 14.50 21.76
N THR A 28 -8.45 14.67 21.73
CA THR A 28 -9.13 15.69 22.54
C THR A 28 -9.07 15.39 24.04
N GLU A 29 -9.15 14.13 24.44
CA GLU A 29 -8.99 13.70 25.84
C GLU A 29 -7.55 13.94 26.34
N VAL A 30 -6.56 13.57 25.54
CA VAL A 30 -5.13 13.69 25.90
C VAL A 30 -4.71 15.16 25.97
N LYS A 31 -5.05 15.96 24.96
CA LYS A 31 -4.65 17.38 24.88
C LYS A 31 -5.52 18.31 25.73
N LYS A 32 -6.70 17.86 26.19
CA LYS A 32 -7.69 18.63 26.98
C LYS A 32 -8.11 19.97 26.35
N GLU A 33 -7.94 20.12 25.03
CA GLU A 33 -8.37 21.30 24.29
C GLU A 33 -9.49 20.94 23.30
N PRO A 34 -10.62 21.65 23.31
CA PRO A 34 -11.75 21.34 22.44
C PRO A 34 -11.49 21.63 20.95
N LYS A 35 -10.45 22.43 20.64
CA LYS A 35 -10.12 22.81 19.25
C LYS A 35 -9.79 21.62 18.36
N TYR A 36 -9.27 20.53 18.92
CA TYR A 36 -8.91 19.33 18.16
C TYR A 36 -10.11 18.59 17.58
N TRP A 37 -11.34 18.86 18.05
CA TRP A 37 -12.56 18.40 17.38
C TRP A 37 -12.70 18.92 15.95
N LEU A 38 -12.01 20.00 15.57
CA LEU A 38 -11.97 20.48 14.18
C LEU A 38 -11.44 19.41 13.22
N LEU A 39 -10.55 18.51 13.66
CA LEU A 39 -10.08 17.40 12.83
C LEU A 39 -11.23 16.46 12.40
N ALA A 40 -12.29 16.35 13.23
CA ALA A 40 -13.47 15.56 12.87
C ALA A 40 -14.17 16.09 11.61
N LEU A 41 -14.03 17.39 11.28
CA LEU A 41 -14.61 17.98 10.07
C LEU A 41 -14.06 17.34 8.79
N ILE A 42 -12.82 16.83 8.81
CA ILE A 42 -12.21 16.15 7.65
C ILE A 42 -12.99 14.86 7.32
N ASN A 43 -13.61 14.20 8.30
CA ASN A 43 -14.47 13.04 8.06
C ASN A 43 -15.68 13.38 7.16
N LEU A 44 -16.11 14.64 7.11
CA LEU A 44 -17.18 15.08 6.24
C LEU A 44 -16.78 14.94 4.76
N LEU A 45 -15.49 15.08 4.43
CA LEU A 45 -14.96 14.82 3.09
C LEU A 45 -15.06 13.33 2.72
N LEU A 46 -14.91 12.43 3.69
CA LEU A 46 -15.09 10.99 3.49
C LEU A 46 -16.58 10.66 3.25
N CYS A 47 -17.50 11.29 3.99
CA CYS A 47 -18.94 11.20 3.72
C CYS A 47 -19.30 11.74 2.33
N LEU A 48 -18.68 12.86 1.92
CA LEU A 48 -18.88 13.43 0.58
C LEU A 48 -18.37 12.50 -0.52
N GLU A 49 -17.16 11.93 -0.38
CA GLU A 49 -16.64 10.92 -1.31
C GLU A 49 -17.57 9.72 -1.39
N THR A 50 -18.12 9.27 -0.25
CA THR A 50 -19.10 8.18 -0.20
C THR A 50 -20.31 8.50 -1.08
N ALA A 51 -20.89 9.69 -0.91
CA ALA A 51 -22.05 10.13 -1.67
C ALA A 51 -21.74 10.26 -3.18
N LEU A 52 -20.58 10.81 -3.53
CA LEU A 52 -20.13 10.94 -4.91
C LEU A 52 -19.89 9.58 -5.56
N THR A 53 -19.23 8.66 -4.88
CA THR A 53 -18.92 7.32 -5.40
C THR A 53 -20.18 6.47 -5.57
N LEU A 54 -21.17 6.62 -4.68
CA LEU A 54 -22.49 6.00 -4.84
C LEU A 54 -23.26 6.60 -6.03
N LYS A 55 -23.23 7.93 -6.19
CA LYS A 55 -23.98 8.64 -7.24
C LYS A 55 -23.41 8.46 -8.64
N PHE A 56 -22.08 8.56 -8.80
CA PHE A 56 -21.43 8.58 -10.11
C PHE A 56 -20.90 7.22 -10.55
N ASN A 57 -20.38 6.42 -9.61
CA ASN A 57 -19.70 5.17 -9.95
C ASN A 57 -20.48 3.91 -9.53
N HIS A 58 -21.74 4.07 -9.07
CA HIS A 58 -22.55 2.98 -8.51
C HIS A 58 -21.80 2.14 -7.46
N GLY A 59 -20.91 2.80 -6.70
CA GLY A 59 -20.07 2.14 -5.69
C GLY A 59 -18.78 1.51 -6.22
N ARG A 60 -18.49 1.50 -7.52
CA ARG A 60 -17.22 0.96 -8.07
C ARG A 60 -16.05 1.92 -7.81
N GLY A 61 -14.91 1.37 -7.37
CA GLY A 61 -13.67 2.13 -7.17
C GLY A 61 -12.99 2.55 -8.47
N TYR A 62 -11.97 3.41 -8.38
CA TYR A 62 -11.10 3.74 -9.52
C TYR A 62 -10.02 2.67 -9.70
N LYS A 63 -9.46 2.57 -10.92
CA LYS A 63 -8.53 1.50 -11.29
C LYS A 63 -7.15 1.58 -10.62
N TRP A 64 -6.62 2.78 -10.41
CA TRP A 64 -5.21 3.00 -10.02
C TRP A 64 -5.05 3.76 -8.69
N PHE A 65 -6.14 4.33 -8.19
CA PHE A 65 -6.14 5.18 -7.00
C PHE A 65 -7.36 4.87 -6.15
N SER A 66 -7.22 4.81 -4.84
CA SER A 66 -8.33 4.65 -3.90
C SER A 66 -8.60 5.96 -3.15
N PRO A 67 -9.58 6.78 -3.59
CA PRO A 67 -9.91 8.03 -2.92
C PRO A 67 -10.36 7.84 -1.47
N ALA A 68 -11.10 6.77 -1.19
CA ALA A 68 -11.58 6.47 0.16
C ALA A 68 -10.42 6.24 1.13
N ILE A 69 -9.40 5.45 0.73
CA ILE A 69 -8.20 5.22 1.54
C ILE A 69 -7.40 6.52 1.68
N PHE A 70 -7.23 7.28 0.59
CA PHE A 70 -6.46 8.52 0.63
C PHE A 70 -7.07 9.59 1.55
N ILE A 71 -8.39 9.80 1.48
CA ILE A 71 -9.09 10.74 2.36
C ILE A 71 -9.05 10.24 3.81
N TYR A 72 -9.16 8.92 4.02
CA TYR A 72 -8.99 8.33 5.35
C TYR A 72 -7.60 8.61 5.93
N LEU A 73 -6.53 8.47 5.15
CA LEU A 73 -5.17 8.85 5.57
C LEU A 73 -5.10 10.32 6.00
N ILE A 74 -5.65 11.23 5.19
CA ILE A 74 -5.68 12.67 5.52
C ILE A 74 -6.45 12.94 6.82
N SER A 75 -7.49 12.14 7.11
CA SER A 75 -8.30 12.29 8.32
C SER A 75 -7.62 11.79 9.57
N ILE A 76 -6.92 10.65 9.51
CA ILE A 76 -6.38 9.99 10.70
C ILE A 76 -4.92 10.34 11.00
N VAL A 77 -4.08 10.55 9.99
CA VAL A 77 -2.64 10.82 10.16
C VAL A 77 -2.39 12.02 11.07
N PRO A 78 -3.06 13.17 10.92
CA PRO A 78 -2.85 14.31 11.81
C PRO A 78 -3.16 13.98 13.28
N SER A 79 -4.20 13.18 13.53
CA SER A 79 -4.54 12.73 14.90
C SER A 79 -3.43 11.87 15.49
N LEU A 80 -2.85 10.94 14.71
CA LEU A 80 -1.73 10.10 15.15
C LEU A 80 -0.46 10.94 15.43
N TRP A 81 -0.18 11.95 14.61
CA TRP A 81 0.92 12.88 14.87
C TRP A 81 0.76 13.59 16.22
N PHE A 82 -0.44 14.09 16.52
CA PHE A 82 -0.67 14.82 17.77
C PHE A 82 -0.50 13.95 19.02
N LEU A 83 -0.85 12.65 18.91
CA LEU A 83 -0.63 11.68 19.98
C LEU A 83 0.86 11.40 20.17
N GLU A 84 1.61 11.22 19.07
CA GLU A 84 3.03 10.88 19.12
C GLU A 84 3.92 12.06 19.55
N LEU A 85 3.53 13.29 19.19
CA LEU A 85 4.26 14.52 19.56
C LEU A 85 4.06 14.94 21.01
N HIS A 86 3.43 14.12 21.86
CA HIS A 86 3.18 14.46 23.26
C HIS A 86 4.13 13.73 24.22
N PRO A 87 5.31 14.30 24.53
CA PRO A 87 6.32 13.63 25.36
C PRO A 87 5.96 13.51 26.84
N GLU A 88 5.00 14.27 27.36
CA GLU A 88 4.83 14.43 28.83
C GLU A 88 4.00 13.34 29.53
N ILE A 89 3.28 12.46 28.82
CA ILE A 89 2.32 11.51 29.44
C ILE A 89 2.74 10.04 29.27
N GLN A 90 3.89 9.78 28.63
CA GLN A 90 4.25 8.41 28.22
C GLN A 90 4.79 7.53 29.36
N PHE A 91 5.17 8.12 30.50
CA PHE A 91 5.34 7.37 31.73
C PHE A 91 3.98 7.27 32.41
N CYS A 92 3.26 6.18 32.14
CA CYS A 92 2.21 5.75 33.04
C CYS A 92 2.85 5.61 34.41
N SER A 93 2.56 6.59 35.27
CA SER A 93 3.13 6.62 36.61
C SER A 93 2.80 5.27 37.24
N ASN A 94 3.82 4.55 37.69
CA ASN A 94 3.73 3.47 38.68
C ASN A 94 3.20 4.05 40.01
N LYS A 95 2.06 4.74 39.97
CA LYS A 95 1.34 5.30 41.12
C LYS A 95 0.24 4.37 41.60
N THR A 96 0.20 3.14 41.08
CA THR A 96 -0.68 2.06 41.55
C THR A 96 0.04 1.01 42.39
N ASP A 97 1.38 1.05 42.51
CA ASP A 97 2.13 0.16 43.43
C ASP A 97 2.48 0.82 44.78
N SER A 98 2.15 2.09 44.99
CA SER A 98 2.36 2.79 46.27
C SER A 98 1.07 3.19 47.02
N ILE A 99 -0.12 2.85 46.50
CA ILE A 99 -1.41 3.16 47.14
C ILE A 99 -2.11 1.91 47.71
N VAL A 100 -1.56 0.70 47.52
CA VAL A 100 -2.14 -0.54 48.10
C VAL A 100 -1.66 -0.83 49.53
N GLN A 101 -0.74 -0.04 50.10
CA GLN A 101 -0.25 -0.28 51.48
C GLN A 101 -0.61 0.75 52.54
N ASN A 102 -1.33 1.83 52.26
CA ASN A 102 -1.78 2.73 53.33
C ASN A 102 -3.16 3.30 53.02
N ASN A 103 -4.21 2.57 53.38
CA ASN A 103 -5.17 2.99 54.41
C ASN A 103 -6.33 2.00 54.45
N GLY A 104 -6.36 1.22 55.53
CA GLY A 104 -7.60 0.61 55.99
C GLY A 104 -8.58 1.69 56.44
N ASN A 105 -9.86 1.37 56.23
CA ASN A 105 -11.05 1.93 56.87
C ASN A 105 -11.36 3.41 56.57
N GLU A 106 -12.27 3.64 55.62
CA GLU A 106 -13.38 4.58 55.82
C GLU A 106 -14.55 4.23 54.88
N ASP A 107 -15.62 3.72 55.47
CA ASP A 107 -16.90 3.50 54.81
C ASP A 107 -17.52 4.86 54.44
N GLN A 108 -17.63 5.17 53.14
CA GLN A 108 -18.37 6.32 52.66
C GLN A 108 -19.56 5.87 51.79
N HIS A 109 -20.73 5.89 52.41
CA HIS A 109 -22.05 5.76 51.78
C HIS A 109 -22.21 6.79 50.65
N TYR A 110 -22.26 6.33 49.40
CA TYR A 110 -22.73 7.15 48.28
C TYR A 110 -24.22 6.95 48.09
N ASN A 111 -25.01 8.00 48.31
CA ASN A 111 -26.45 7.98 48.08
C ASN A 111 -26.74 7.86 46.58
N ARG A 112 -27.29 6.70 46.20
CA ARG A 112 -27.81 6.41 44.87
C ARG A 112 -29.03 7.31 44.61
N THR A 113 -28.86 8.34 43.78
CA THR A 113 -29.99 9.01 43.14
C THR A 113 -30.38 8.20 41.92
N GLU A 114 -31.56 7.58 41.98
CA GLU A 114 -32.18 6.92 40.84
C GLU A 114 -32.52 7.95 39.76
N THR A 115 -31.83 7.87 38.63
CA THR A 115 -32.21 8.57 37.40
C THR A 115 -32.26 7.56 36.28
N SER A 116 -33.40 6.87 36.15
CA SER A 116 -33.90 6.27 34.90
C SER A 116 -32.79 5.69 34.02
N ASP A 117 -32.12 4.65 34.51
CA ASP A 117 -30.93 4.09 33.88
C ASP A 117 -31.33 3.32 32.62
N ASN A 118 -31.09 3.90 31.45
CA ASN A 118 -31.03 3.13 30.22
C ASN A 118 -29.81 2.20 30.35
N PRO A 119 -29.96 0.86 30.44
CA PRO A 119 -28.85 -0.06 30.69
C PRO A 119 -27.78 -0.03 29.58
N LEU A 120 -28.12 0.55 28.43
CA LEU A 120 -27.22 0.79 27.30
C LEU A 120 -26.28 1.99 27.55
N LEU A 121 -26.76 3.01 28.25
CA LEU A 121 -25.97 4.20 28.60
C LEU A 121 -24.95 3.88 29.70
N GLU A 122 -25.34 3.12 30.71
CA GLU A 122 -24.44 2.67 31.78
C GLU A 122 -23.30 1.80 31.21
N LYS A 123 -23.62 0.84 30.34
CA LYS A 123 -22.60 0.02 29.64
C LYS A 123 -21.70 0.84 28.73
N ALA A 124 -22.23 1.84 28.03
CA ALA A 124 -21.43 2.73 27.19
C ALA A 124 -20.46 3.58 28.04
N LEU A 125 -20.92 4.06 29.19
CA LEU A 125 -20.13 4.89 30.10
C LEU A 125 -19.04 4.06 30.80
N ASP A 126 -19.34 2.83 31.21
CA ASP A 126 -18.38 1.86 31.74
C ASP A 126 -17.30 1.49 30.70
N LEU A 127 -17.71 1.26 29.45
CA LEU A 127 -16.78 1.02 28.35
C LEU A 127 -15.88 2.23 28.10
N VAL A 128 -16.41 3.45 28.09
CA VAL A 128 -15.62 4.68 27.93
C VAL A 128 -14.63 4.86 29.08
N ASN A 129 -15.04 4.59 30.32
CA ASN A 129 -14.16 4.68 31.49
C ASN A 129 -13.04 3.64 31.43
N THR A 130 -13.36 2.41 31.05
CA THR A 130 -12.37 1.33 30.88
C THR A 130 -11.37 1.65 29.77
N LEU A 131 -11.85 2.21 28.66
CA LEU A 131 -10.98 2.62 27.56
C LEU A 131 -10.09 3.81 27.95
N SER A 132 -10.64 4.82 28.62
CA SER A 132 -9.88 5.99 29.05
C SER A 132 -8.78 5.65 30.06
N ALA A 133 -8.98 4.59 30.87
CA ALA A 133 -8.03 4.12 31.89
C ALA A 133 -6.78 3.41 31.33
N VAL A 134 -6.76 2.99 30.06
CA VAL A 134 -5.60 2.32 29.47
C VAL A 134 -4.46 3.33 29.20
N CYS A 135 -3.23 2.86 29.36
CA CYS A 135 -2.01 3.64 29.26
C CYS A 135 -1.81 4.29 27.87
N GLU A 136 -1.39 5.56 27.82
CA GLU A 136 -1.21 6.34 26.58
C GLU A 136 -0.33 5.71 25.49
N PRO A 137 0.88 5.20 25.79
CA PRO A 137 1.71 4.52 24.77
C PRO A 137 1.03 3.28 24.20
N VAL A 138 0.31 2.53 25.04
CA VAL A 138 -0.39 1.30 24.62
C VAL A 138 -1.54 1.66 23.68
N TRP A 139 -2.28 2.73 23.99
CA TRP A 139 -3.31 3.27 23.10
C TRP A 139 -2.77 3.74 21.77
N THR A 140 -1.70 4.53 21.80
CA THR A 140 -1.10 5.10 20.59
C THR A 140 -0.59 3.99 19.69
N LEU A 141 0.07 2.98 20.26
CA LEU A 141 0.48 1.78 19.53
C LEU A 141 -0.71 1.00 18.98
N GLY A 142 -1.75 0.78 19.78
CA GLY A 142 -2.98 0.11 19.36
C GLY A 142 -3.70 0.84 18.22
N LEU A 143 -3.71 2.18 18.24
CA LEU A 143 -4.23 3.01 17.16
C LEU A 143 -3.40 2.87 15.89
N HIS A 144 -2.07 2.85 15.96
CA HIS A 144 -1.20 2.58 14.82
C HIS A 144 -1.43 1.18 14.21
N GLN A 145 -1.55 0.15 15.06
CA GLN A 145 -1.78 -1.24 14.63
C GLN A 145 -3.15 -1.41 13.96
N THR A 146 -4.21 -0.92 14.62
CA THR A 146 -5.58 -1.01 14.09
C THR A 146 -5.76 -0.18 12.82
N PHE A 147 -5.10 0.98 12.74
CA PHE A 147 -5.05 1.79 11.52
C PHE A 147 -4.47 1.01 10.33
N LEU A 148 -3.31 0.36 10.50
CA LEU A 148 -2.68 -0.42 9.44
C LEU A 148 -3.53 -1.63 9.03
N LEU A 149 -4.13 -2.31 10.01
CA LEU A 149 -5.05 -3.42 9.75
C LEU A 149 -6.28 -2.96 8.95
N LEU A 150 -6.85 -1.80 9.29
CA LEU A 150 -7.98 -1.23 8.57
C LEU A 150 -7.64 -0.85 7.13
N LEU A 151 -6.40 -0.42 6.84
CA LEU A 151 -5.98 -0.20 5.45
C LEU A 151 -5.99 -1.49 4.63
N ILE A 152 -5.51 -2.60 5.21
CA ILE A 152 -5.48 -3.92 4.57
C ILE A 152 -6.91 -4.46 4.37
N ILE A 153 -7.73 -4.44 5.44
CA ILE A 153 -9.13 -4.88 5.38
C ILE A 153 -9.93 -3.99 4.43
N GLY A 154 -9.68 -2.68 4.45
CA GLY A 154 -10.33 -1.73 3.57
C GLY A 154 -10.02 -2.01 2.10
N ARG A 155 -8.77 -2.33 1.78
CA ARG A 155 -8.39 -2.77 0.43
C ARG A 155 -9.09 -4.06 0.02
N TRP A 156 -9.21 -5.01 0.95
CA TRP A 156 -9.86 -6.30 0.68
C TRP A 156 -11.36 -6.16 0.42
N LEU A 157 -12.04 -5.28 1.15
CA LEU A 157 -13.49 -5.09 1.08
C LEU A 157 -13.93 -4.12 -0.02
N LEU A 158 -13.13 -3.10 -0.34
CA LEU A 158 -13.49 -2.09 -1.33
C LEU A 158 -13.68 -2.72 -2.71
N PRO A 159 -14.79 -2.42 -3.39
CA PRO A 159 -15.05 -2.97 -4.71
C PRO A 159 -14.12 -2.38 -5.77
N ILE A 160 -13.33 -3.25 -6.40
CA ILE A 160 -12.33 -2.88 -7.40
C ILE A 160 -13.03 -2.58 -8.73
N GLY A 161 -12.75 -1.43 -9.32
CA GLY A 161 -13.34 -0.99 -10.60
C GLY A 161 -12.64 -1.51 -11.86
N GLY A 162 -11.97 -2.66 -11.79
CA GLY A 162 -11.22 -3.26 -12.89
C GLY A 162 -11.21 -4.79 -12.83
N GLU A 163 -10.80 -5.44 -13.92
CA GLU A 163 -10.62 -6.90 -14.02
C GLU A 163 -9.35 -7.38 -13.29
N ILE A 164 -9.17 -7.01 -12.03
CA ILE A 164 -8.10 -7.59 -11.20
C ILE A 164 -8.52 -9.02 -10.83
N THR A 165 -7.67 -10.00 -11.09
CA THR A 165 -7.94 -11.38 -10.72
C THR A 165 -7.87 -11.55 -9.20
N ARG A 166 -8.59 -12.53 -8.64
CA ARG A 166 -8.56 -12.79 -7.18
C ARG A 166 -7.15 -13.13 -6.67
N ASP A 167 -6.31 -13.69 -7.54
CA ASP A 167 -4.92 -14.03 -7.23
C ASP A 167 -4.03 -12.80 -7.16
N GLN A 168 -4.23 -11.83 -8.05
CA GLN A 168 -3.52 -10.55 -7.97
C GLN A 168 -3.90 -9.77 -6.70
N LEU A 169 -5.18 -9.80 -6.31
CA LEU A 169 -5.64 -9.18 -5.07
C LEU A 169 -5.01 -9.85 -3.84
N SER A 170 -4.93 -11.18 -3.80
CA SER A 170 -4.33 -11.88 -2.65
C SER A 170 -2.83 -11.59 -2.52
N GLN A 171 -2.10 -11.55 -3.63
CA GLN A 171 -0.69 -11.16 -3.66
C GLN A 171 -0.48 -9.71 -3.21
N LEU A 172 -1.32 -8.79 -3.68
CA LEU A 172 -1.27 -7.38 -3.27
C LEU A 172 -1.53 -7.21 -1.77
N LEU A 173 -2.55 -7.90 -1.23
CA LEU A 173 -2.86 -7.85 0.20
C LEU A 173 -1.70 -8.41 1.03
N LEU A 174 -1.03 -9.47 0.58
CA LEU A 174 0.15 -10.03 1.26
C LEU A 174 1.32 -9.05 1.26
N MET A 175 1.54 -8.34 0.14
CA MET A 175 2.53 -7.26 0.07
C MET A 175 2.20 -6.15 1.07
N PHE A 176 0.93 -5.76 1.17
CA PHE A 176 0.48 -4.74 2.13
C PHE A 176 0.68 -5.14 3.59
N VAL A 177 0.51 -6.43 3.93
CA VAL A 177 0.86 -6.94 5.27
C VAL A 177 2.35 -6.76 5.56
N GLY A 178 3.22 -7.08 4.59
CA GLY A 178 4.67 -6.85 4.71
C GLY A 178 5.00 -5.37 4.91
N THR A 179 4.45 -4.48 4.07
CA THR A 179 4.68 -3.04 4.19
C THR A 179 4.17 -2.48 5.52
N ALA A 180 3.03 -2.96 6.02
CA ALA A 180 2.49 -2.55 7.31
C ALA A 180 3.40 -2.97 8.47
N ALA A 181 3.97 -4.18 8.41
CA ALA A 181 4.92 -4.64 9.41
C ALA A 181 6.20 -3.78 9.41
N ASP A 182 6.79 -3.52 8.24
CA ASP A 182 7.99 -2.69 8.12
C ASP A 182 7.76 -1.25 8.62
N LEU A 183 6.58 -0.71 8.35
CA LEU A 183 6.18 0.64 8.75
C LEU A 183 5.92 0.75 10.26
N LEU A 184 5.26 -0.25 10.85
CA LEU A 184 5.05 -0.32 12.29
C LEU A 184 6.39 -0.47 13.01
N GLU A 185 7.24 -1.39 12.53
CA GLU A 185 8.60 -1.62 13.02
C GLU A 185 9.44 -0.33 12.96
N PHE A 186 9.40 0.39 11.82
CA PHE A 186 10.13 1.65 11.67
C PHE A 186 9.72 2.68 12.72
N THR A 187 8.42 2.92 12.90
CA THR A 187 7.93 3.95 13.84
C THR A 187 8.13 3.53 15.29
N SER A 188 7.80 2.29 15.66
CA SER A 188 7.92 1.85 17.06
C SER A 188 9.38 1.86 17.52
N GLU A 189 10.30 1.30 16.73
CA GLU A 189 11.71 1.19 17.12
C GLU A 189 12.43 2.53 17.10
N THR A 190 12.11 3.44 16.16
CA THR A 190 12.80 4.73 16.07
C THR A 190 12.29 5.74 17.10
N LEU A 191 11.00 5.72 17.43
CA LEU A 191 10.40 6.64 18.40
C LEU A 191 10.48 6.16 19.85
N GLU A 192 10.78 4.87 20.08
CA GLU A 192 11.08 4.34 21.42
C GLU A 192 12.43 4.88 21.97
N ILE A 193 13.35 5.29 21.09
CA ILE A 193 14.67 5.79 21.50
C ILE A 193 14.55 7.16 22.17
N GLU A 194 14.96 7.26 23.44
CA GLU A 194 14.86 8.49 24.23
C GLU A 194 15.61 9.69 23.60
N ASN A 195 16.82 9.46 23.07
CA ASN A 195 17.60 10.50 22.38
C ASN A 195 16.88 11.07 21.15
N VAL A 196 16.09 10.23 20.49
CA VAL A 196 15.29 10.64 19.33
C VAL A 196 14.07 11.44 19.79
N ARG A 197 13.37 10.94 20.82
CA ARG A 197 12.15 11.57 21.36
C ARG A 197 12.39 12.95 21.96
N ASN A 198 13.58 13.20 22.52
CA ASN A 198 13.98 14.51 23.04
C ASN A 198 14.19 15.56 21.94
N ASN A 199 14.38 15.16 20.68
CA ASN A 199 14.59 16.08 19.57
C ASN A 199 13.33 16.17 18.69
N HIS A 200 12.52 17.20 18.90
CA HIS A 200 11.30 17.42 18.12
C HIS A 200 11.54 17.42 16.61
N VAL A 201 12.66 17.98 16.14
CA VAL A 201 12.98 18.02 14.69
C VAL A 201 13.08 16.61 14.11
N LEU A 202 13.67 15.69 14.88
CA LEU A 202 13.86 14.31 14.46
C LEU A 202 12.55 13.52 14.52
N VAL A 203 11.73 13.72 15.57
CA VAL A 203 10.38 13.13 15.65
C VAL A 203 9.52 13.59 14.47
N TYR A 204 9.52 14.89 14.14
CA TYR A 204 8.82 15.42 12.97
C TYR A 204 9.34 14.81 11.66
N ALA A 205 10.66 14.64 11.52
CA ALA A 205 11.23 14.02 10.32
C ALA A 205 10.83 12.54 10.18
N ILE A 206 10.85 11.78 11.27
CA ILE A 206 10.41 10.36 11.29
C ILE A 206 8.92 10.26 10.94
N LEU A 207 8.07 11.07 11.57
CA LEU A 207 6.63 11.09 11.28
C LEU A 207 6.32 11.55 9.85
N ALA A 208 7.11 12.48 9.29
CA ALA A 208 7.00 12.89 7.90
C ALA A 208 7.33 11.74 6.94
N VAL A 209 8.42 11.02 7.18
CA VAL A 209 8.82 9.84 6.41
C VAL A 209 7.78 8.71 6.53
N TRP A 210 7.27 8.48 7.74
CA TRP A 210 6.19 7.53 7.99
C TRP A 210 4.90 7.89 7.24
N THR A 211 4.52 9.17 7.26
CA THR A 211 3.33 9.67 6.53
C THR A 211 3.49 9.54 5.02
N TRP A 212 4.67 9.86 4.50
CA TRP A 212 5.00 9.68 3.09
C TRP A 212 4.86 8.21 2.69
N SER A 213 5.34 7.31 3.53
CA SER A 213 5.28 5.86 3.31
C SER A 213 3.86 5.31 3.22
N MET A 214 2.88 5.96 3.85
CA MET A 214 1.46 5.57 3.78
C MET A 214 0.84 5.75 2.40
N LEU A 215 1.41 6.60 1.55
CA LEU A 215 0.86 6.85 0.21
C LEU A 215 0.87 5.61 -0.69
N GLN A 216 1.57 4.54 -0.29
CA GLN A 216 1.54 3.25 -0.99
C GLN A 216 0.17 2.56 -0.93
N PHE A 217 -0.58 2.69 0.16
CA PHE A 217 -1.89 2.04 0.30
C PHE A 217 -2.97 2.57 -0.68
N PRO A 218 -3.10 3.90 -0.92
CA PRO A 218 -4.04 4.42 -1.89
C PRO A 218 -3.56 4.27 -3.35
N LEU A 219 -2.25 4.21 -3.60
CA LEU A 219 -1.66 4.09 -4.94
C LEU A 219 -1.55 2.61 -5.34
N ASP A 220 -2.44 2.15 -6.24
CA ASP A 220 -2.41 0.78 -6.76
C ASP A 220 -2.01 0.77 -8.22
N LEU A 221 -0.73 1.04 -8.47
CA LEU A 221 -0.13 1.04 -9.80
C LEU A 221 0.33 -0.36 -10.24
N ALA A 222 0.16 -1.38 -9.39
CA ALA A 222 0.74 -2.71 -9.57
C ALA A 222 0.14 -3.51 -10.74
N VAL A 223 -0.98 -3.06 -11.34
CA VAL A 223 -1.76 -3.87 -12.29
C VAL A 223 -1.93 -3.22 -13.67
N GLN A 224 -1.33 -2.06 -13.95
CA GLN A 224 -1.45 -1.43 -15.26
C GLN A 224 -0.25 -1.66 -16.18
N HIS A 225 -0.45 -2.55 -17.15
CA HIS A 225 0.25 -2.49 -18.43
C HIS A 225 -0.22 -1.22 -19.15
N VAL A 226 0.69 -0.28 -19.37
CA VAL A 226 0.40 0.91 -20.19
C VAL A 226 0.37 0.46 -21.65
N GLU A 227 -0.80 0.51 -22.30
CA GLU A 227 -0.93 0.21 -23.72
C GLU A 227 -0.15 1.25 -24.55
N CYS A 228 0.72 0.77 -25.44
CA CYS A 228 1.63 1.63 -26.22
C CYS A 228 1.06 2.00 -27.58
N GLY A 229 0.90 3.30 -27.84
CA GLY A 229 0.68 3.85 -29.19
C GLY A 229 2.00 4.13 -29.94
N PRO A 230 2.03 4.09 -31.29
CA PRO A 230 3.27 4.15 -32.05
C PRO A 230 3.72 5.60 -32.29
N SER A 231 4.87 6.03 -31.75
CA SER A 231 5.59 7.20 -32.31
C SER A 231 7.08 7.25 -31.96
N VAL A 232 7.86 7.87 -32.85
CA VAL A 232 9.31 7.70 -33.01
C VAL A 232 10.10 8.94 -32.59
N SER A 233 10.96 8.84 -31.56
CA SER A 233 12.16 9.70 -31.38
C SER A 233 13.02 9.23 -30.18
N SER A 234 14.33 9.55 -30.17
CA SER A 234 15.44 9.08 -29.32
C SER A 234 15.21 9.05 -27.79
N LYS A 235 14.17 9.72 -27.27
CA LYS A 235 13.55 9.41 -25.95
C LYS A 235 12.85 8.03 -25.92
N LYS A 236 13.24 7.11 -26.83
CA LYS A 236 12.53 5.88 -27.23
C LYS A 236 12.91 4.69 -26.37
N VAL A 237 14.18 4.56 -25.96
CA VAL A 237 14.67 3.42 -25.16
C VAL A 237 13.98 3.42 -23.79
N PHE A 238 14.10 4.54 -23.07
CA PHE A 238 13.45 4.70 -21.76
C PHE A 238 11.91 4.66 -21.86
N ARG A 239 11.28 5.27 -22.89
CA ARG A 239 9.82 5.18 -23.07
C ARG A 239 9.32 3.79 -23.42
N LEU A 240 10.08 3.03 -24.21
CA LEU A 240 9.69 1.67 -24.60
C LEU A 240 9.91 0.70 -23.42
N LEU A 241 10.96 0.92 -22.61
CA LEU A 241 11.15 0.25 -21.31
C LEU A 241 9.99 0.57 -20.36
N LEU A 242 9.67 1.85 -20.18
CA LEU A 242 8.55 2.31 -19.34
C LEU A 242 7.20 1.82 -19.82
N CYS A 243 7.05 1.49 -21.10
CA CYS A 243 5.77 1.02 -21.63
C CYS A 243 5.63 -0.50 -21.54
N ARG A 244 6.71 -1.22 -21.84
CA ARG A 244 6.73 -2.69 -21.82
C ARG A 244 6.80 -3.26 -20.41
N HIS A 245 7.50 -2.57 -19.51
CA HIS A 245 7.67 -2.96 -18.10
C HIS A 245 7.18 -1.87 -17.14
N SER A 246 6.15 -1.10 -17.54
CA SER A 246 5.57 0.00 -16.74
C SER A 246 5.28 -0.41 -15.31
N ALA A 247 4.56 -1.52 -15.13
CA ALA A 247 4.08 -1.97 -13.83
C ALA A 247 5.23 -2.36 -12.90
N ASP A 248 6.21 -3.13 -13.40
CA ASP A 248 7.39 -3.52 -12.62
C ASP A 248 8.25 -2.31 -12.22
N LEU A 249 8.47 -1.37 -13.13
CA LEU A 249 9.25 -0.16 -12.85
C LEU A 249 8.55 0.77 -11.87
N TRP A 250 7.22 0.92 -11.98
CA TRP A 250 6.45 1.70 -11.02
C TRP A 250 6.44 1.04 -9.64
N ASN A 251 6.31 -0.29 -9.56
CA ASN A 251 6.37 -1.01 -8.28
C ASN A 251 7.74 -0.86 -7.61
N ILE A 252 8.83 -1.01 -8.36
CA ILE A 252 10.19 -0.79 -7.85
C ILE A 252 10.37 0.67 -7.45
N GLY A 253 9.93 1.62 -8.28
CA GLY A 253 10.06 3.05 -8.00
C GLY A 253 9.31 3.46 -6.74
N ILE A 254 8.06 3.04 -6.60
CA ILE A 254 7.24 3.32 -5.42
C ILE A 254 7.90 2.75 -4.17
N SER A 255 8.31 1.48 -4.19
CA SER A 255 8.90 0.86 -3.00
C SER A 255 10.23 1.52 -2.61
N LEU A 256 11.10 1.83 -3.57
CA LEU A 256 12.40 2.46 -3.31
C LEU A 256 12.28 3.91 -2.83
N PHE A 257 11.41 4.72 -3.45
CA PHE A 257 11.29 6.16 -3.14
C PHE A 257 10.31 6.48 -2.01
N ILE A 258 9.28 5.66 -1.82
CA ILE A 258 8.24 5.92 -0.82
C ILE A 258 8.57 5.24 0.51
N GLN A 259 9.20 4.07 0.51
CA GLN A 259 9.46 3.29 1.73
C GLN A 259 10.94 3.08 2.02
N ASP A 260 11.60 2.23 1.23
CA ASP A 260 12.88 1.63 1.62
C ASP A 260 14.03 2.64 1.63
N GLY A 261 14.07 3.54 0.64
CA GLY A 261 15.05 4.62 0.56
C GLY A 261 14.93 5.60 1.73
N PRO A 262 13.77 6.23 1.96
CA PRO A 262 13.56 7.12 3.10
C PRO A 262 13.89 6.47 4.47
N PHE A 263 13.48 5.21 4.69
CA PHE A 263 13.77 4.52 5.94
C PHE A 263 15.27 4.28 6.13
N LEU A 264 15.97 3.89 5.05
CA LEU A 264 17.41 3.73 5.09
C LEU A 264 18.12 5.05 5.40
N VAL A 265 17.72 6.15 4.74
CA VAL A 265 18.31 7.49 4.96
C VAL A 265 18.17 7.92 6.42
N VAL A 266 16.96 7.82 6.99
CA VAL A 266 16.73 8.16 8.40
C VAL A 266 17.60 7.31 9.32
N ARG A 267 17.64 5.99 9.11
CA ARG A 267 18.44 5.08 9.95
C ARG A 267 19.95 5.36 9.85
N LEU A 268 20.46 5.71 8.67
CA LEU A 268 21.85 6.12 8.48
C LEU A 268 22.15 7.45 9.18
N ILE A 269 21.23 8.41 9.17
CA ILE A 269 21.37 9.67 9.92
C ILE A 269 21.40 9.40 11.43
N LEU A 270 20.52 8.52 11.94
CA LEU A 270 20.48 8.15 13.35
C LEU A 270 21.81 7.53 13.82
N MET A 271 22.34 6.58 13.05
CA MET A 271 23.60 5.90 13.39
C MET A 271 24.83 6.79 13.18
N GLY A 272 24.89 7.53 12.07
CA GLY A 272 26.09 8.29 11.68
C GLY A 272 26.20 9.67 12.33
N TYR A 273 25.08 10.41 12.43
CA TYR A 273 25.09 11.78 12.97
C TYR A 273 24.75 11.81 14.46
N PHE A 274 23.69 11.10 14.87
CA PHE A 274 23.27 11.07 16.28
C PHE A 274 24.02 10.01 17.11
N ASN A 275 24.85 9.16 16.47
CA ASN A 275 25.62 8.09 17.12
C ASN A 275 24.75 7.15 17.97
N VAL A 276 23.50 6.94 17.57
CA VAL A 276 22.58 6.01 18.23
C VAL A 276 22.77 4.64 17.57
N ILE A 277 23.30 3.68 18.32
CA ILE A 277 23.58 2.34 17.82
C ILE A 277 22.96 1.31 18.76
N THR A 278 21.75 0.87 18.43
CA THR A 278 21.05 -0.24 19.10
C THR A 278 21.10 -1.49 18.22
N GLN A 279 21.13 -2.68 18.82
CA GLN A 279 21.14 -3.95 18.07
C GLN A 279 20.02 -4.03 17.03
N MET A 280 18.79 -3.68 17.40
CA MET A 280 17.62 -3.68 16.50
C MET A 280 17.80 -2.68 15.35
N LEU A 281 18.26 -1.46 15.66
CA LEU A 281 18.48 -0.41 14.65
C LEU A 281 19.53 -0.85 13.61
N VAL A 282 20.62 -1.48 14.04
CA VAL A 282 21.66 -2.00 13.14
C VAL A 282 21.10 -3.14 12.27
N PHE A 283 20.40 -4.09 12.88
CA PHE A 283 19.78 -5.21 12.17
C PHE A 283 18.79 -4.73 11.09
N PHE A 284 17.89 -3.81 11.44
CA PHE A 284 16.91 -3.28 10.49
C PHE A 284 17.53 -2.36 9.43
N THR A 285 18.65 -1.71 9.74
CA THR A 285 19.41 -1.00 8.70
C THR A 285 20.03 -1.99 7.71
N ALA A 286 20.63 -3.09 8.19
CA ALA A 286 21.15 -4.13 7.31
C ALA A 286 20.05 -4.75 6.44
N LYS A 287 18.87 -5.04 7.02
CA LYS A 287 17.66 -5.47 6.28
C LYS A 287 17.29 -4.48 5.19
N ASN A 288 17.22 -3.18 5.50
CA ASN A 288 16.89 -2.16 4.50
C ASN A 288 17.94 -2.02 3.41
N ILE A 289 19.24 -2.09 3.74
CA ILE A 289 20.32 -2.10 2.74
C ILE A 289 20.11 -3.29 1.80
N LEU A 290 19.86 -4.48 2.33
CA LEU A 290 19.59 -5.67 1.53
C LEU A 290 18.36 -5.49 0.66
N SER A 291 17.26 -4.95 1.19
CA SER A 291 16.04 -4.66 0.43
C SER A 291 16.32 -3.71 -0.74
N VAL A 292 16.99 -2.58 -0.48
CA VAL A 292 17.40 -1.62 -1.52
C VAL A 292 18.30 -2.28 -2.57
N MET A 293 19.29 -3.07 -2.16
CA MET A 293 20.17 -3.80 -3.09
C MET A 293 19.39 -4.78 -3.97
N LEU A 294 18.42 -5.50 -3.42
CA LEU A 294 17.56 -6.42 -4.17
C LEU A 294 16.66 -5.69 -5.17
N GLN A 295 16.10 -4.54 -4.79
CA GLN A 295 15.30 -3.72 -5.69
C GLN A 295 16.14 -3.14 -6.85
N LEU A 296 17.36 -2.67 -6.56
CA LEU A 296 18.30 -2.21 -7.57
C LEU A 296 18.77 -3.35 -8.48
N TYR A 297 18.98 -4.56 -7.94
CA TYR A 297 19.28 -5.74 -8.73
C TYR A 297 18.14 -6.09 -9.69
N ARG A 298 16.89 -6.10 -9.22
CA ARG A 298 15.71 -6.33 -10.07
C ARG A 298 15.61 -5.28 -11.18
N LEU A 299 15.86 -4.01 -10.85
CA LEU A 299 15.90 -2.92 -11.83
C LEU A 299 17.00 -3.13 -12.88
N ALA A 300 18.18 -3.57 -12.46
CA ALA A 300 19.30 -3.85 -13.35
C ALA A 300 19.00 -5.03 -14.30
N VAL A 301 18.47 -6.14 -13.77
CA VAL A 301 18.08 -7.31 -14.58
C VAL A 301 17.03 -6.93 -15.63
N LEU A 302 16.01 -6.18 -15.22
CA LEU A 302 14.97 -5.68 -16.13
C LEU A 302 15.53 -4.76 -17.23
N SER A 303 16.51 -3.93 -16.86
CA SER A 303 17.19 -3.05 -17.79
C SER A 303 18.06 -3.82 -18.80
N LEU A 304 18.72 -4.89 -18.35
CA LEU A 304 19.53 -5.77 -19.20
C LEU A 304 18.68 -6.59 -20.17
N ASP A 305 17.58 -7.20 -19.68
CA ASP A 305 16.64 -7.95 -20.51
C ASP A 305 16.05 -7.07 -21.63
N PHE A 306 15.68 -5.84 -21.27
CA PHE A 306 15.23 -4.86 -22.24
C PHE A 306 16.32 -4.49 -23.26
N HIS A 307 17.57 -4.28 -22.82
CA HIS A 307 18.67 -3.99 -23.73
C HIS A 307 18.93 -5.14 -24.71
N ALA A 308 18.85 -6.39 -24.26
CA ALA A 308 18.94 -7.57 -25.12
C ALA A 308 17.81 -7.61 -26.17
N SER A 309 16.58 -7.29 -25.76
CA SER A 309 15.43 -7.25 -26.68
C SER A 309 15.58 -6.19 -27.79
N LEU A 310 16.19 -5.05 -27.48
CA LEU A 310 16.48 -3.99 -28.47
C LEU A 310 17.56 -4.43 -29.47
N GLN A 311 18.59 -5.14 -29.01
CA GLN A 311 19.64 -5.66 -29.90
C GLN A 311 19.08 -6.68 -30.89
N TYR A 312 18.20 -7.58 -30.43
CA TYR A 312 17.51 -8.53 -31.31
C TYR A 312 16.68 -7.82 -32.40
N GLN A 313 15.89 -6.81 -32.02
CA GLN A 313 15.05 -6.07 -32.96
C GLN A 313 15.87 -5.22 -33.96
N SER A 314 17.00 -4.67 -33.53
CA SER A 314 17.95 -3.96 -34.41
C SER A 314 18.61 -4.92 -35.42
N ASN A 315 19.01 -6.11 -35.00
CA ASN A 315 19.63 -7.11 -35.88
C ASN A 315 18.62 -7.71 -36.87
N SER A 316 17.38 -7.97 -36.46
CA SER A 316 16.31 -8.40 -37.35
C SER A 316 15.99 -7.35 -38.42
N ARG A 317 16.02 -6.05 -38.06
CA ARG A 317 15.78 -4.95 -39.01
C ARG A 317 16.94 -4.71 -39.98
N LYS A 318 18.17 -5.07 -39.61
CA LYS A 318 19.34 -5.09 -40.50
C LYS A 318 19.43 -6.37 -41.34
N GLY A 319 18.82 -7.47 -40.89
CA GLY A 319 18.71 -8.75 -41.61
C GLY A 319 17.56 -8.83 -42.61
N GLY A 320 16.68 -7.82 -42.66
CA GLY A 320 15.71 -7.62 -43.75
C GLY A 320 16.39 -7.17 -45.04
N VAL A 321 17.30 -7.99 -45.57
CA VAL A 321 17.80 -7.82 -46.93
C VAL A 321 16.64 -8.07 -47.88
N ALA A 322 16.42 -7.11 -48.76
CA ALA A 322 15.44 -7.15 -49.84
C ALA A 322 15.62 -8.42 -50.68
N CYS A 323 14.74 -9.41 -50.51
CA CYS A 323 14.43 -10.35 -51.57
C CYS A 323 13.44 -9.64 -52.51
N CYS A 324 13.97 -8.99 -53.54
CA CYS A 324 13.23 -8.64 -54.75
C CYS A 324 13.84 -9.42 -55.93
N PRO A 325 13.02 -9.69 -56.96
CA PRO A 325 12.97 -10.95 -57.67
C PRO A 325 14.01 -11.02 -58.79
N CYS A 326 14.62 -12.19 -58.99
CA CYS A 326 15.35 -12.48 -60.21
C CYS A 326 14.46 -13.32 -61.14
N GLU A 327 14.33 -12.80 -62.35
CA GLU A 327 13.55 -13.20 -63.53
C GLU A 327 13.54 -14.70 -63.88
N PRO A 328 12.47 -15.19 -64.56
CA PRO A 328 12.35 -16.58 -64.97
C PRO A 328 13.10 -16.84 -66.28
N ASN A 329 13.98 -17.83 -66.31
CA ASN A 329 14.51 -18.37 -67.55
C ASN A 329 13.51 -19.35 -68.17
N ASN A 330 13.01 -18.99 -69.36
CA ASN A 330 12.24 -19.83 -70.27
C ASN A 330 13.01 -21.08 -70.70
N ILE A 331 12.47 -22.28 -70.47
CA ILE A 331 12.59 -23.43 -71.40
C ILE A 331 11.26 -24.21 -71.43
N SER A 332 10.72 -24.27 -72.65
CA SER A 332 9.59 -25.00 -73.25
C SER A 332 9.12 -26.36 -72.68
N LEU A 333 7.79 -26.40 -72.45
CA LEU A 333 6.76 -27.43 -72.79
C LEU A 333 7.19 -28.75 -73.50
N PRO A 334 6.48 -29.87 -73.25
CA PRO A 334 5.24 -30.13 -74.00
C PRO A 334 4.02 -30.54 -73.13
N PRO A 335 2.80 -30.43 -73.70
CA PRO A 335 1.55 -30.54 -72.97
C PRO A 335 1.05 -31.98 -72.93
N ASN A 336 0.21 -32.32 -71.94
CA ASN A 336 -0.83 -33.30 -72.19
C ASN A 336 -2.07 -33.02 -71.35
N ASN A 337 -3.17 -32.82 -72.07
CA ASN A 337 -4.54 -32.79 -71.60
C ASN A 337 -4.87 -34.07 -70.82
N CYS A 338 -5.69 -33.95 -69.78
CA CYS A 338 -6.91 -34.75 -69.65
C CYS A 338 -7.80 -34.15 -68.55
N ASP A 339 -9.05 -33.88 -68.97
CA ASP A 339 -10.19 -33.48 -68.17
C ASP A 339 -10.68 -34.56 -67.19
N THR A 340 -11.69 -34.17 -66.40
CA THR A 340 -12.77 -34.96 -65.78
C THR A 340 -12.58 -35.60 -64.39
N ASP A 341 -13.34 -35.03 -63.44
CA ASP A 341 -14.33 -35.62 -62.53
C ASP A 341 -14.00 -36.73 -61.51
N GLU A 342 -14.54 -36.46 -60.31
CA GLU A 342 -15.08 -37.34 -59.27
C GLU A 342 -14.19 -38.30 -58.44
N LYS A 343 -14.35 -38.07 -57.11
CA LYS A 343 -14.47 -39.05 -56.00
C LYS A 343 -13.23 -39.80 -55.49
N ALA A 344 -12.89 -39.40 -54.25
CA ALA A 344 -13.02 -40.20 -53.03
C ALA A 344 -11.74 -40.61 -52.27
N CYS A 345 -11.89 -40.50 -50.94
CA CYS A 345 -11.26 -41.24 -49.85
C CYS A 345 -9.90 -40.78 -49.27
N ALA A 346 -10.04 -40.15 -48.09
CA ALA A 346 -9.73 -40.76 -46.78
C ALA A 346 -8.46 -40.32 -46.00
N SER A 347 -8.74 -39.92 -44.76
CA SER A 347 -8.01 -40.11 -43.49
C SER A 347 -6.60 -39.54 -43.25
N ILE A 348 -6.60 -38.51 -42.39
CA ILE A 348 -5.64 -37.99 -41.38
C ILE A 348 -4.75 -39.12 -40.75
N PRO A 349 -3.45 -38.93 -40.43
CA PRO A 349 -3.05 -38.15 -39.25
C PRO A 349 -1.79 -37.27 -39.26
N MET A 350 -1.80 -36.41 -38.24
CA MET A 350 -0.78 -35.50 -37.74
C MET A 350 0.62 -36.12 -37.72
N GLU A 351 1.61 -35.40 -38.24
CA GLU A 351 3.01 -35.65 -37.92
C GLU A 351 3.66 -34.37 -37.37
N GLU A 352 4.33 -34.55 -36.25
CA GLU A 352 4.97 -33.57 -35.38
C GLU A 352 6.06 -32.80 -36.13
N ALA A 353 5.93 -31.47 -36.20
CA ALA A 353 7.02 -30.59 -36.60
C ALA A 353 7.87 -30.24 -35.37
N ILE A 354 8.92 -31.03 -35.11
CA ILE A 354 10.04 -30.63 -34.27
C ILE A 354 10.94 -29.70 -35.10
N PRO A 355 11.29 -28.48 -34.64
CA PRO A 355 12.21 -27.63 -35.38
C PRO A 355 13.64 -28.15 -35.20
N ALA A 356 14.30 -28.41 -36.33
CA ALA A 356 15.70 -28.75 -36.41
C ALA A 356 16.58 -27.60 -35.89
N GLU A 357 17.52 -27.97 -35.03
CA GLU A 357 18.55 -27.14 -34.42
C GLU A 357 19.38 -26.38 -35.47
N CYS A 358 19.69 -25.13 -35.15
CA CYS A 358 20.90 -24.49 -35.65
C CYS A 358 22.06 -24.90 -34.74
N LEU A 359 23.04 -25.59 -35.34
CA LEU A 359 24.36 -26.02 -34.82
C LEU A 359 24.38 -27.22 -33.85
#